data_AF-A0AAE0ZKT9-F1
#
_entry.id   AF-A0AAE0ZKT9-F1
#
_cell.length_a   1.000
_cell.length_b   1.000
_cell.length_c   1.000
_cell.angle_alpha   90.00
_cell.angle_beta   90.00
_cell.angle_gamma   90.00
#
_symmetry.space_group_name_H-M   'P 1'
#
loop_
_entity.id
_entity.type
_entity.pdbx_description
1 polymer ?
#
loop_
_entity_poly.entity_id
_entity_poly.type
_entity_poly.pdbx_seq_one_letter_code
_entity_poly.pdbx_strand_id
1 'polypeptide(L)'
;MVVGYFWHISEIHYHPTYWTEGISCHTDPGHVSTLGRFGHHFCDPPWTLVEEALDEMVRRKADPDFIVWTGDTSYHFSREQRSLAEAVDVIRNVSEAIAVRFPGMAVIPSIGNNDFVPKNLAGVKHSQQYS
;
A
#
# COMPACT_ATOMS: atom_id res chain seq x y z
N MET A 1 -33.78 -7.95 11.31
CA MET A 1 -32.40 -8.47 11.29
C MET A 1 -31.55 -7.39 10.63
N VAL A 2 -30.51 -6.89 11.29
CA VAL A 2 -29.59 -5.90 10.72
C VAL A 2 -28.40 -6.68 10.15
N VAL A 3 -28.03 -6.42 8.91
CA VAL A 3 -26.86 -7.02 8.25
C VAL A 3 -25.73 -6.01 8.30
N GLY A 4 -24.61 -6.39 8.89
CA GLY A 4 -23.38 -5.59 8.93
C GLY A 4 -22.47 -5.86 7.74
N TYR A 5 -21.59 -4.92 7.44
CA TYR A 5 -20.64 -4.98 6.33
C TYR A 5 -19.30 -4.42 6.75
N PHE A 6 -18.22 -5.00 6.24
CA PHE A 6 -16.88 -4.44 6.38
C PHE A 6 -16.11 -4.59 5.08
N TRP A 7 -15.15 -3.71 4.85
CA TRP A 7 -14.15 -3.89 3.80
C TRP A 7 -12.93 -4.60 4.36
N HIS A 8 -12.32 -5.48 3.56
CA HIS A 8 -11.00 -6.03 3.82
C HIS A 8 -10.08 -5.70 2.64
N ILE A 9 -9.01 -4.97 2.90
CA ILE A 9 -7.97 -4.60 1.94
C ILE A 9 -6.60 -5.06 2.43
N SER A 10 -5.69 -5.41 1.51
CA SER A 10 -4.35 -5.92 1.79
C SER A 10 -3.44 -5.70 0.59
N GLU A 11 -2.12 -5.82 0.79
CA GLU A 11 -1.11 -5.92 -0.27
C GLU A 11 -1.20 -4.76 -1.28
N ILE A 12 -1.41 -3.54 -0.77
CA ILE A 12 -1.58 -2.35 -1.61
C ILE A 12 -0.30 -2.07 -2.39
N HIS A 13 0.87 -2.32 -1.80
CA HIS A 13 2.18 -2.13 -2.44
C HIS A 13 2.31 -0.84 -3.26
N TYR A 14 1.86 0.30 -2.75
CA TYR A 14 1.93 1.54 -3.51
C TYR A 14 3.38 1.88 -3.90
N HIS A 15 3.63 2.04 -5.21
CA HIS A 15 4.93 2.40 -5.79
C HIS A 15 4.97 3.85 -6.28
N PRO A 16 5.65 4.77 -5.54
CA PRO A 16 5.67 6.19 -5.88
C PRO A 16 6.37 6.54 -7.19
N THR A 17 7.37 5.75 -7.60
CA THR A 17 8.20 6.02 -8.79
C THR A 17 7.81 5.18 -10.00
N TYR A 18 6.59 4.60 -10.01
CA TYR A 18 6.05 3.81 -11.12
C TYR A 18 6.21 4.51 -12.48
N TRP A 19 5.98 5.83 -12.53
CA TRP A 19 6.00 6.63 -13.76
C TRP A 19 7.38 7.12 -14.18
N THR A 20 8.32 7.20 -13.23
CA THR A 20 9.63 7.86 -13.45
C THR A 20 10.74 6.85 -13.63
N GLU A 21 10.79 5.84 -12.77
CA GLU A 21 11.93 4.94 -12.67
C GLU A 21 11.53 3.47 -12.82
N GLY A 22 10.27 3.11 -12.49
CA GLY A 22 9.76 1.74 -12.66
C GLY A 22 10.55 0.69 -11.87
N ILE A 23 11.25 1.07 -10.80
CA ILE A 23 12.25 0.19 -10.15
C ILE A 23 11.62 -1.02 -9.45
N SER A 24 10.36 -0.91 -9.00
CA SER A 24 9.63 -2.08 -8.45
C SER A 24 9.11 -3.05 -9.52
N CYS A 25 9.24 -2.73 -10.80
CA CYS A 25 8.90 -3.68 -11.84
C CYS A 25 9.91 -4.84 -11.79
N HIS A 26 9.44 -6.03 -11.40
CA HIS A 26 10.19 -7.29 -11.36
C HIS A 26 10.57 -7.74 -12.77
N THR A 27 11.42 -6.97 -13.45
CA THR A 27 11.82 -7.24 -14.82
C THR A 27 13.32 -7.34 -14.95
N ASP A 28 13.76 -8.41 -15.60
CA ASP A 28 14.97 -8.37 -16.40
C ASP A 28 14.88 -7.18 -17.37
N PRO A 29 15.95 -6.38 -17.55
CA PRO A 29 15.91 -5.17 -18.35
C PRO A 29 15.29 -5.43 -19.73
N GLY A 30 14.17 -4.75 -20.03
CA GLY A 30 13.53 -4.74 -21.36
C GLY A 30 12.09 -5.29 -21.47
N HIS A 31 11.46 -5.78 -20.39
CA HIS A 31 10.12 -6.42 -20.49
C HIS A 31 8.91 -5.48 -20.32
N VAL A 32 9.07 -4.28 -19.79
CA VAL A 32 7.98 -3.28 -19.75
C VAL A 32 8.17 -2.29 -20.89
N SER A 33 7.51 -2.56 -22.02
CA SER A 33 7.57 -1.68 -23.20
C SER A 33 6.58 -0.52 -23.12
N THR A 34 5.52 -0.61 -22.29
CA THR A 34 4.54 0.45 -22.09
C THR A 34 3.92 0.35 -20.69
N LEU A 35 3.96 1.45 -19.94
CA LEU A 35 3.28 1.56 -18.65
C LEU A 35 1.79 1.91 -18.85
N GLY A 36 0.90 1.19 -18.17
CA GLY A 36 -0.53 1.42 -18.23
C GLY A 36 -1.00 2.40 -17.15
N ARG A 37 -2.09 3.13 -17.40
CA ARG A 37 -2.72 4.07 -16.45
C ARG A 37 -2.91 3.47 -15.05
N PHE A 38 -3.31 2.20 -14.99
CA PHE A 38 -3.61 1.49 -13.75
C PHE A 38 -2.56 0.46 -13.35
N GLY A 39 -1.36 0.50 -13.95
CA GLY A 39 -0.28 -0.42 -13.63
C GLY A 39 0.09 -1.38 -14.76
N HIS A 40 0.98 -2.31 -14.42
CA HIS A 40 1.47 -3.39 -15.27
C HIS A 40 1.68 -4.63 -14.40
N HIS A 41 1.41 -5.84 -14.90
CA HIS A 41 1.45 -7.07 -14.08
C HIS A 41 2.82 -7.41 -13.47
N PHE A 42 3.90 -6.83 -13.99
CA PHE A 42 5.25 -7.01 -13.46
C PHE A 42 5.64 -5.94 -12.43
N CYS A 43 4.77 -4.98 -12.16
CA CYS A 43 5.07 -3.85 -11.29
C CYS A 43 4.06 -3.80 -10.15
N ASP A 44 4.52 -3.28 -9.03
CA ASP A 44 3.61 -2.80 -8.01
C ASP A 44 2.77 -1.59 -8.50
N PRO A 45 1.58 -1.37 -7.92
CA PRO A 45 0.62 -0.43 -8.47
C PRO A 45 1.04 1.05 -8.36
N PRO A 46 0.72 1.86 -9.39
CA PRO A 46 0.80 3.31 -9.28
C PRO A 46 -0.30 3.85 -8.36
N TRP A 47 -0.12 5.10 -7.92
CA TRP A 47 -1.12 5.81 -7.09
C TRP A 47 -2.52 5.81 -7.72
N THR A 48 -2.60 5.94 -9.05
CA THR A 48 -3.88 5.95 -9.78
C THR A 48 -4.71 4.68 -9.58
N LEU A 49 -4.09 3.50 -9.42
CA LEU A 49 -4.83 2.28 -9.11
C LEU A 49 -5.28 2.25 -7.65
N VAL A 50 -4.44 2.72 -6.73
CA VAL A 50 -4.78 2.83 -5.30
C VAL A 50 -5.99 3.75 -5.11
N GLU A 51 -5.97 4.93 -5.71
CA GLU A 51 -7.09 5.89 -5.65
C GLU A 51 -8.37 5.30 -6.22
N GLU A 52 -8.32 4.73 -7.43
CA GLU A 52 -9.50 4.16 -8.09
C GLU A 52 -10.10 3.02 -7.26
N ALA A 53 -9.27 2.17 -6.66
CA ALA A 53 -9.73 1.08 -5.80
C ALA A 53 -10.46 1.60 -4.55
N LEU A 54 -9.90 2.60 -3.87
CA LEU A 54 -10.55 3.21 -2.71
C LEU A 54 -11.83 3.97 -3.11
N ASP A 55 -11.84 4.64 -4.27
CA ASP A 55 -13.03 5.32 -4.81
C ASP A 55 -14.13 4.34 -5.23
N GLU A 56 -13.77 3.16 -5.76
CA GLU A 56 -14.72 2.07 -5.99
C GLU A 56 -15.29 1.54 -4.67
N MET A 57 -14.48 1.37 -3.62
CA MET A 57 -15.00 0.95 -2.30
C MET A 57 -16.07 1.92 -1.80
N VAL A 58 -15.81 3.24 -1.88
CA VAL A 58 -16.81 4.28 -1.52
C VAL A 58 -18.05 4.17 -2.39
N ARG A 59 -17.90 4.03 -3.71
CA ARG A 59 -19.04 3.91 -4.65
C ARG A 59 -19.91 2.67 -4.38
N ARG A 60 -19.32 1.57 -3.91
CA ARG A 60 -20.05 0.32 -3.61
C ARG A 60 -20.67 0.33 -2.22
N LYS A 61 -19.93 0.81 -1.21
CA LYS A 61 -20.38 0.91 0.18
C LYS A 61 -19.55 1.95 0.93
N ALA A 62 -20.07 3.18 0.99
CA ALA A 62 -19.43 4.29 1.70
C ALA A 62 -19.55 4.20 3.23
N ASP A 63 -20.53 3.43 3.72
CA ASP A 63 -20.89 3.25 5.13
C ASP A 63 -20.77 1.78 5.59
N PRO A 64 -19.58 1.14 5.51
CA PRO A 64 -19.34 -0.10 6.24
C PRO A 64 -19.32 0.16 7.76
N ASP A 65 -19.37 -0.89 8.57
CA ASP A 65 -19.22 -0.78 10.02
C ASP A 65 -17.76 -0.47 10.41
N PHE A 66 -16.81 -1.00 9.65
CA PHE A 66 -15.36 -0.80 9.80
C PHE A 66 -14.59 -1.28 8.56
N ILE A 67 -13.29 -1.00 8.54
CA ILE A 67 -12.35 -1.48 7.52
C ILE A 67 -11.25 -2.30 8.20
N VAL A 68 -10.94 -3.46 7.65
CA VAL A 68 -9.75 -4.25 7.99
C VAL A 68 -8.69 -4.00 6.93
N TRP A 69 -7.49 -3.58 7.34
CA TRP A 69 -6.37 -3.34 6.43
C TRP A 69 -5.16 -4.15 6.87
N THR A 70 -4.82 -5.22 6.14
CA THR A 70 -3.82 -6.19 6.61
C THR A 70 -2.37 -5.89 6.23
N GLY A 71 -2.06 -4.65 5.83
CA GLY A 71 -0.69 -4.21 5.57
C GLY A 71 -0.17 -4.59 4.19
N ASP A 72 1.17 -4.67 4.10
CA ASP A 72 1.96 -4.81 2.86
C ASP A 72 1.65 -3.65 1.91
N THR A 73 1.86 -2.47 2.45
CA THR A 73 1.55 -1.18 1.82
C THR A 73 2.73 -0.68 1.02
N SER A 74 3.92 -0.88 1.55
CA SER A 74 5.16 -0.48 0.88
C SER A 74 5.43 -1.41 -0.31
N TYR A 75 5.78 -0.83 -1.46
CA TYR A 75 6.11 -1.58 -2.68
C TYR A 75 7.27 -2.59 -2.49
N HIS A 76 7.54 -3.45 -3.46
CA HIS A 76 8.70 -4.33 -3.50
C HIS A 76 9.95 -3.59 -3.95
N PHE A 77 11.05 -3.81 -3.23
CA PHE A 77 12.35 -3.24 -3.61
C PHE A 77 13.52 -4.13 -3.14
N SER A 78 14.73 -3.87 -3.67
CA SER A 78 15.97 -4.52 -3.23
C SER A 78 16.29 -4.15 -1.78
N ARG A 79 17.05 -4.98 -1.05
CA ARG A 79 17.25 -4.78 0.39
C ARG A 79 18.11 -3.54 0.72
N GLU A 80 18.98 -3.10 -0.18
CA GLU A 80 19.98 -2.07 0.14
C GLU A 80 19.54 -0.63 -0.11
N GLN A 81 18.46 -0.37 -0.87
CA GLN A 81 18.18 0.99 -1.36
C GLN A 81 16.83 1.57 -0.90
N ARG A 82 16.24 1.03 0.18
CA ARG A 82 15.06 1.63 0.84
C ARG A 82 15.38 2.14 2.24
N SER A 83 15.01 3.39 2.50
CA SER A 83 15.02 3.99 3.84
C SER A 83 13.71 3.73 4.61
N LEU A 84 13.78 3.75 5.94
CA LEU A 84 12.59 3.69 6.80
C LEU A 84 11.63 4.85 6.52
N ALA A 85 12.16 6.04 6.23
CA ALA A 85 11.37 7.23 5.94
C ALA A 85 10.47 7.03 4.71
N GLU A 86 11.00 6.47 3.62
CA GLU A 86 10.21 6.19 2.41
C GLU A 86 9.09 5.18 2.66
N ALA A 87 9.33 4.14 3.47
CA ALA A 87 8.30 3.17 3.85
C ALA A 87 7.18 3.84 4.66
N VAL A 88 7.56 4.63 5.67
CA VAL A 88 6.62 5.38 6.51
C VAL A 88 5.82 6.39 5.68
N ASP A 89 6.45 7.05 4.72
CA ASP A 89 5.78 8.02 3.84
C ASP A 89 4.74 7.32 2.94
N VAL A 90 5.05 6.14 2.40
CA VAL A 90 4.09 5.34 1.63
C VAL A 90 2.90 4.92 2.48
N ILE A 91 3.16 4.40 3.70
CA ILE A 91 2.10 4.01 4.65
C ILE A 91 1.24 5.23 5.02
N ARG A 92 1.86 6.38 5.26
CA ARG A 92 1.16 7.63 5.59
C ARG A 92 0.24 8.07 4.45
N ASN A 93 0.73 8.07 3.21
CA ASN A 93 -0.07 8.45 2.04
C ASN A 93 -1.32 7.59 1.89
N VAL A 94 -1.16 6.26 2.01
CA VAL A 94 -2.30 5.33 1.92
C VAL A 94 -3.26 5.51 3.11
N SER A 95 -2.74 5.69 4.31
CA SER A 95 -3.55 5.94 5.52
C SER A 95 -4.39 7.22 5.37
N GLU A 96 -3.79 8.31 4.89
CA GLU A 96 -4.47 9.57 4.63
C GLU A 96 -5.53 9.42 3.54
N ALA A 97 -5.24 8.69 2.46
CA ALA A 97 -6.20 8.44 1.40
C ALA A 97 -7.43 7.64 1.86
N ILE A 98 -7.25 6.65 2.76
CA ILE A 98 -8.34 5.94 3.41
C ILE A 98 -9.13 6.89 4.30
N ALA A 99 -8.46 7.70 5.13
CA ALA A 99 -9.11 8.62 6.06
C ALA A 99 -9.94 9.71 5.37
N VAL A 100 -9.47 10.23 4.24
CA VAL A 100 -10.20 11.21 3.41
C VAL A 100 -11.47 10.61 2.82
N ARG A 101 -11.43 9.35 2.40
CA ARG A 101 -12.54 8.65 1.74
C ARG A 101 -13.56 8.06 2.71
N PHE A 102 -13.10 7.68 3.91
CA PHE A 102 -13.92 7.10 4.97
C PHE A 102 -13.77 7.92 6.27
N PRO A 103 -14.25 9.18 6.30
CA PRO A 103 -14.04 10.07 7.44
C PRO A 103 -14.72 9.54 8.70
N GLY A 104 -13.95 9.41 9.79
CA GLY A 104 -14.43 8.91 11.07
C GLY A 104 -14.68 7.39 11.12
N MET A 105 -14.37 6.66 10.05
CA MET A 105 -14.50 5.20 10.00
C MET A 105 -13.42 4.52 10.84
N ALA A 106 -13.81 3.48 11.59
CA ALA A 106 -12.84 2.64 12.27
C ALA A 106 -12.04 1.82 11.26
N VAL A 107 -10.71 1.96 11.29
CA VAL A 107 -9.78 1.13 10.51
C VAL A 107 -8.98 0.27 11.48
N ILE A 108 -8.93 -1.02 11.22
CA ILE A 108 -8.20 -2.02 12.01
C ILE A 108 -6.98 -2.46 11.18
N PRO A 109 -5.79 -1.86 11.39
CA PRO A 109 -4.61 -2.18 10.61
C PRO A 109 -3.82 -3.36 11.20
N SER A 110 -3.10 -4.08 10.32
CA SER A 110 -1.90 -4.84 10.68
C SER A 110 -0.72 -4.40 9.83
N ILE A 111 0.50 -4.66 10.30
CA ILE A 111 1.74 -4.31 9.59
C ILE A 111 2.20 -5.53 8.79
N GLY A 112 2.41 -5.35 7.48
CA GLY A 112 2.93 -6.39 6.61
C GLY A 112 4.44 -6.55 6.69
N ASN A 113 4.98 -7.61 6.08
CA ASN A 113 6.43 -7.85 6.07
C ASN A 113 7.21 -6.81 5.25
N ASN A 114 6.59 -6.20 4.24
CA ASN A 114 7.19 -5.14 3.42
C ASN A 114 7.13 -3.75 4.07
N ASP A 115 6.33 -3.59 5.14
CA ASP A 115 6.16 -2.33 5.88
C ASP A 115 7.26 -2.09 6.94
N PHE A 116 8.27 -2.98 6.99
CA PHE A 116 9.46 -2.84 7.82
C PHE A 116 10.70 -2.58 6.98
N VAL A 117 11.69 -1.90 7.58
CA VAL A 117 13.02 -1.73 6.98
C VAL A 117 14.09 -2.21 7.97
N PRO A 118 14.90 -3.23 7.62
CA PRO A 118 14.80 -4.06 6.42
C PRO A 118 13.53 -4.94 6.40
N LYS A 119 13.00 -5.22 5.21
CA LYS A 119 11.78 -6.04 5.05
C LYS A 119 11.92 -7.43 5.69
N ASN A 120 10.80 -7.94 6.20
CA ASN A 120 10.67 -9.24 6.88
C ASN A 120 11.37 -9.34 8.23
N LEU A 121 11.87 -8.24 8.80
CA LEU A 121 12.59 -8.25 10.07
C LEU A 121 11.77 -7.69 11.24
N ALA A 122 10.44 -7.81 11.17
CA ALA A 122 9.55 -7.48 12.29
C ALA A 122 10.02 -8.22 13.56
N GLY A 123 10.50 -7.48 14.56
CA GLY A 123 10.96 -8.04 15.84
C GLY A 123 12.45 -8.40 15.93
N VAL A 124 13.27 -8.15 14.90
CA VAL A 124 14.73 -8.12 15.10
C VAL A 124 15.09 -6.83 15.84
N LYS A 125 15.69 -6.94 17.02
CA LYS A 125 16.06 -5.79 17.87
C LYS A 125 17.07 -4.87 17.17
N HIS A 126 16.59 -3.94 16.35
CA HIS A 126 17.29 -2.69 16.04
C HIS A 126 16.48 -1.54 16.65
N SER A 127 17.05 -0.97 17.70
CA SER A 127 16.47 -0.06 18.68
C SER A 127 16.16 1.36 18.17
N GLN A 128 15.64 1.52 16.95
CA GLN A 128 15.41 2.85 16.37
C GLN A 128 14.04 3.10 15.75
N GLN A 129 13.15 2.10 15.68
CA GLN A 129 11.86 2.27 14.98
C GLN A 129 10.73 2.87 15.82
N TYR A 130 10.91 3.03 17.13
CA TYR A 130 9.86 3.55 18.03
C TYR A 130 10.41 4.60 19.02
N SER A 131 11.48 5.30 18.66
CA SER A 131 12.04 6.41 19.43
C SER A 131 11.55 7.74 18.87
#